data_AF-A0A420MR74-F1
#
_entry.id   AF-A0A420MR74-F1
#
_cell.length_a   1.000
_cell.length_b   1.000
_cell.length_c   1.000
_cell.angle_alpha   90.00
_cell.angle_beta   90.00
_cell.angle_gamma   90.00
#
_symmetry.space_group_name_H-M   'P 1'
#
loop_
_entity.id
_entity.type
_entity.pdbx_description
1 polymer ?
#
loop_
_entity_poly.entity_id
_entity_poly.type
_entity_poly.pdbx_seq_one_letter_code
_entity_poly.pdbx_strand_id
1 'polypeptide(L)'
;MTESARAYEMAILGATGWTATICAEHIAETFPINTRWCTAGRSAAKFEALRQDLRAINPDRLEPDTYVIPQLDGEGLDPLVKNTKVLINGIGPYHRHGAPVV
;
A
#
# COMPACT_ATOMS: atom_id res chain seq x y z
N MET A 1 -7.19 2.48 -25.85
CA MET A 1 -6.40 3.11 -24.78
C MET A 1 -5.51 2.01 -24.22
N THR A 2 -4.21 2.05 -24.52
CA THR A 2 -3.25 1.03 -24.05
C THR A 2 -3.21 1.06 -22.53
N GLU A 3 -3.78 0.04 -21.91
CA GLU A 3 -3.71 -0.15 -20.46
C GLU A 3 -2.24 -0.28 -20.09
N SER A 4 -1.65 0.75 -19.51
CA SER A 4 -0.28 0.68 -18.99
C SER A 4 -0.25 -0.52 -18.04
N ALA A 5 0.66 -1.47 -18.26
CA ALA A 5 0.79 -2.70 -17.48
C ALA A 5 1.32 -2.41 -16.06
N ARG A 6 0.56 -1.65 -15.27
CA ARG A 6 0.82 -1.39 -13.86
C ARG A 6 0.58 -2.69 -13.09
N ALA A 7 1.55 -3.08 -12.29
CA ALA A 7 1.51 -4.31 -11.50
C ALA A 7 0.37 -4.30 -10.47
N TYR A 8 0.10 -3.12 -9.91
CA TYR A 8 -0.87 -2.92 -8.84
C TYR A 8 -2.07 -2.11 -9.30
N GLU A 9 -3.25 -2.58 -8.96
CA GLU A 9 -4.50 -1.82 -9.05
C GLU A 9 -4.52 -0.71 -8.01
N MET A 10 -3.95 -0.97 -6.83
CA MET A 10 -3.82 0.03 -5.79
C MET A 10 -2.60 -0.21 -4.90
N ALA A 11 -2.09 0.86 -4.29
CA ALA A 11 -1.11 0.76 -3.23
C ALA A 11 -1.44 1.71 -2.07
N ILE A 12 -1.21 1.27 -0.84
CA ILE A 12 -1.33 2.11 0.36
C ILE A 12 0.07 2.52 0.82
N LEU A 13 0.38 3.80 0.71
CA LEU A 13 1.61 4.38 1.22
C LEU A 13 1.43 4.81 2.67
N GLY A 14 2.31 4.36 3.56
CA GLY A 14 2.14 4.53 5.00
C GLY A 14 1.18 3.50 5.61
N ALA A 15 1.09 2.29 5.04
CA ALA A 15 0.06 1.29 5.35
C ALA A 15 -0.04 0.86 6.82
N THR A 16 1.00 1.09 7.63
CA THR A 16 1.03 0.75 9.06
C THR A 16 0.62 1.91 9.97
N GLY A 17 0.16 3.02 9.40
CA GLY A 17 -0.43 4.13 10.15
C GLY A 17 -1.90 3.83 10.48
N TRP A 18 -2.42 4.37 11.58
CA TRP A 18 -3.76 4.07 12.09
C TRP A 18 -4.86 4.09 11.01
N THR A 19 -5.02 5.22 10.32
CA THR A 19 -6.05 5.36 9.25
C THR A 19 -5.76 4.46 8.05
N ALA A 20 -4.48 4.22 7.74
CA ALA A 20 -4.08 3.40 6.61
C ALA A 20 -4.31 1.91 6.87
N THR A 21 -4.16 1.46 8.13
CA THR A 21 -4.50 0.10 8.57
C THR A 21 -5.98 -0.16 8.39
N ILE A 22 -6.86 0.74 8.85
CA ILE A 22 -8.32 0.62 8.65
C ILE A 22 -8.66 0.54 7.15
N CYS A 23 -7.97 1.31 6.31
CA CYS A 23 -8.14 1.23 4.87
C CYS A 23 -7.71 -0.13 4.30
N ALA A 24 -6.59 -0.67 4.78
CA ALA A 24 -6.10 -1.99 4.37
C ALA A 24 -7.07 -3.11 4.79
N GLU A 25 -7.59 -3.05 6.01
CA GLU A 25 -8.61 -3.97 6.53
C GLU A 25 -9.88 -3.91 5.68
N HIS A 26 -10.37 -2.71 5.38
CA HIS A 26 -11.55 -2.53 4.53
C HIS A 26 -11.36 -3.16 3.14
N ILE A 27 -10.17 -3.03 2.55
CA ILE A 27 -9.86 -3.69 1.26
C ILE A 27 -9.86 -5.22 1.43
N ALA A 28 -9.33 -5.75 2.54
CA ALA A 28 -9.36 -7.19 2.82
C ALA A 28 -10.76 -7.76 2.97
N GLU A 29 -11.67 -6.99 3.56
CA GLU A 29 -13.06 -7.38 3.79
C GLU A 29 -13.91 -7.29 2.53
N THR A 30 -13.71 -6.27 1.69
CA THR A 30 -14.73 -5.87 0.71
C THR A 30 -14.31 -5.96 -0.76
N PHE A 31 -13.02 -5.97 -1.07
CA PHE A 31 -12.56 -5.99 -2.47
C PHE A 31 -12.49 -7.43 -2.99
N PRO A 32 -12.49 -7.63 -4.33
CA PRO A 32 -12.30 -8.95 -4.91
C PRO A 32 -11.04 -9.64 -4.36
N ILE A 33 -11.14 -10.93 -4.07
CA ILE A 33 -10.06 -11.72 -3.45
C ILE A 33 -8.78 -11.77 -4.30
N ASN A 34 -8.88 -11.52 -5.61
CA ASN A 34 -7.79 -11.50 -6.57
C ASN A 34 -7.26 -10.09 -6.86
N THR A 35 -7.66 -9.08 -6.10
CA THR A 35 -7.17 -7.70 -6.25
C THR A 35 -5.65 -7.66 -6.10
N ARG A 36 -4.95 -7.11 -7.10
CA ARG A 36 -3.49 -6.98 -7.06
C ARG A 36 -3.14 -5.64 -6.43
N TRP A 37 -2.59 -5.67 -5.22
CA TRP A 37 -2.37 -4.47 -4.44
C TRP A 37 -1.11 -4.56 -3.57
N CYS A 38 -0.63 -3.39 -3.13
CA CYS A 38 0.63 -3.27 -2.41
C CYS A 38 0.47 -2.43 -1.12
N THR A 39 1.16 -2.85 -0.07
CA THR A 39 1.38 -2.06 1.15
C THR A 39 2.79 -1.49 1.13
N ALA A 40 2.92 -0.18 1.34
CA ALA A 40 4.18 0.52 1.17
C ALA A 40 4.52 1.44 2.36
N GLY A 41 5.82 1.64 2.61
CA GLY A 41 6.32 2.44 3.72
C GLY A 41 7.66 1.95 4.26
N ARG A 42 8.07 2.43 5.45
CA ARG A 42 9.47 2.33 5.89
C ARG A 42 9.85 1.07 6.70
N SER A 43 8.88 0.34 7.24
CA SER A 43 9.15 -0.69 8.26
C SER A 43 8.70 -2.07 7.81
N ALA A 44 9.66 -2.89 7.36
CA ALA A 44 9.42 -4.29 6.98
C ALA A 44 8.77 -5.10 8.12
N ALA A 45 9.26 -4.93 9.35
CA ALA A 45 8.74 -5.67 10.52
C ALA A 45 7.25 -5.38 10.79
N LYS A 46 6.80 -4.13 10.58
CA LYS A 46 5.39 -3.77 10.78
C LYS A 46 4.48 -4.31 9.66
N PHE A 47 5.02 -4.56 8.47
CA PHE A 47 4.23 -5.16 7.39
C PHE A 47 3.93 -6.61 7.64
N GLU A 48 4.83 -7.35 8.29
CA GLU A 48 4.55 -8.75 8.64
C GLU A 48 3.34 -8.85 9.58
N ALA A 49 3.29 -8.02 10.62
CA ALA A 49 2.14 -7.95 11.52
C ALA A 49 0.86 -7.59 10.76
N LEU A 50 0.90 -6.53 9.93
CA LEU A 50 -0.25 -6.13 9.11
C LEU A 50 -0.71 -7.27 8.17
N ARG A 51 0.20 -8.01 7.54
CA ARG A 51 -0.14 -9.13 6.65
C ARG A 51 -0.84 -10.24 7.42
N GLN A 52 -0.39 -10.56 8.63
CA GLN A 52 -1.04 -11.56 9.48
C GLN A 52 -2.46 -11.14 9.84
N ASP A 53 -2.65 -9.87 10.23
CA ASP A 53 -3.98 -9.32 10.54
C ASP A 53 -4.90 -9.38 9.30
N LEU A 54 -4.42 -8.95 8.14
CA LEU A 54 -5.19 -8.97 6.89
C LEU A 54 -5.53 -10.39 6.42
N ARG A 55 -4.66 -11.37 6.66
CA ARG A 55 -4.91 -12.78 6.36
C ARG A 55 -5.94 -13.38 7.32
N ALA A 56 -5.94 -12.97 8.59
CA ALA A 56 -6.95 -13.40 9.54
C ALA A 56 -8.36 -12.90 9.17
N ILE A 57 -8.45 -11.72 8.55
CA ILE A 57 -9.71 -11.16 8.04
C ILE A 57 -10.26 -11.98 6.87
N ASN A 58 -9.42 -12.34 5.91
CA ASN A 58 -9.83 -13.09 4.73
C ASN A 58 -8.66 -13.98 4.24
N PRO A 59 -8.65 -15.28 4.59
CA PRO A 59 -7.51 -16.16 4.33
C PRO A 59 -7.41 -16.64 2.89
N ASP A 60 -8.50 -16.56 2.11
CA ASP A 60 -8.57 -17.07 0.73
C ASP A 60 -8.14 -16.03 -0.32
N ARG A 61 -7.86 -14.81 0.10
CA ARG A 61 -7.45 -13.73 -0.80
C ARG A 61 -5.97 -13.76 -1.13
N LEU A 62 -5.64 -13.14 -2.26
CA LEU A 62 -4.28 -12.80 -2.61
C LEU A 62 -3.71 -11.82 -1.57
N GLU A 63 -2.64 -12.22 -0.90
CA GLU A 63 -1.93 -11.36 0.05
C GLU A 63 -1.37 -10.12 -0.66
N PRO A 64 -1.38 -8.93 -0.01
CA PRO A 64 -0.74 -7.75 -0.57
C PRO A 64 0.76 -7.95 -0.75
N ASP A 65 1.30 -7.39 -1.82
CA ASP A 65 2.73 -7.18 -1.93
C ASP A 65 3.21 -6.15 -0.90
N THR A 66 4.50 -6.18 -0.59
CA THR A 66 5.13 -5.25 0.34
C THR A 66 6.24 -4.48 -0.35
N TYR A 67 6.17 -3.15 -0.32
CA TYR A 67 7.18 -2.27 -0.89
C TYR A 67 7.82 -1.41 0.21
N VAL A 68 9.05 -1.77 0.59
CA VAL A 68 9.80 -1.05 1.63
C VAL A 68 10.52 0.13 1.01
N ILE A 69 10.24 1.31 1.54
CA ILE A 69 10.82 2.59 1.11
C ILE A 69 11.70 3.11 2.24
N PRO A 70 13.04 2.98 2.17
CA PRO A 70 13.92 3.43 3.25
C PRO A 70 13.84 4.95 3.50
N GLN A 71 13.71 5.72 2.42
CA GLN A 71 13.58 7.18 2.44
C GLN A 71 12.34 7.60 1.64
N LEU A 72 11.52 8.47 2.22
CA LEU A 72 10.29 8.98 1.58
C LEU A 72 10.64 10.17 0.67
N ASP A 73 11.38 9.90 -0.40
CA ASP A 73 11.78 10.85 -1.42
C ASP A 73 11.32 10.40 -2.83
N GLY A 74 11.59 11.24 -3.84
CA GLY A 74 11.18 10.95 -5.21
C GLY A 74 11.78 9.66 -5.76
N GLU A 75 13.05 9.34 -5.45
CA GLU A 75 13.71 8.12 -5.93
C GLU A 75 13.10 6.85 -5.32
N GLY A 76 12.75 6.88 -4.03
CA GLY A 76 12.07 5.79 -3.37
C GLY A 76 10.62 5.62 -3.80
N LEU A 77 9.92 6.70 -4.16
CA LEU A 77 8.49 6.67 -4.51
C LEU A 77 8.24 6.36 -5.99
N ASP A 78 9.13 6.78 -6.88
CA ASP A 78 8.94 6.68 -8.34
C ASP A 78 8.65 5.25 -8.84
N PRO A 79 9.36 4.19 -8.37
CA PRO A 79 9.03 2.82 -8.78
C PRO A 79 7.65 2.36 -8.31
N LEU A 80 7.23 2.75 -7.10
CA LEU A 80 5.90 2.43 -6.58
C LEU A 80 4.81 3.10 -7.42
N VAL A 81 4.97 4.39 -7.69
CA VAL A 81 4.00 5.21 -8.43
C VAL A 81 3.87 4.71 -9.86
N LYS A 82 4.98 4.40 -10.55
CA LYS A 82 4.98 3.88 -11.92
C LYS A 82 4.27 2.53 -12.05
N ASN A 83 4.29 1.72 -11.00
CA ASN A 83 3.67 0.39 -10.99
C ASN A 83 2.26 0.34 -10.40
N THR A 84 1.69 1.47 -9.97
CA THR A 84 0.40 1.52 -9.26
C THR A 84 -0.64 2.33 -10.02
N LYS A 85 -1.86 1.79 -10.23
CA LYS A 85 -2.96 2.54 -10.85
C LYS A 85 -3.53 3.61 -9.90
N VAL A 86 -3.74 3.27 -8.63
CA VAL A 86 -4.27 4.19 -7.59
C VAL A 86 -3.38 4.18 -6.35
N LEU A 87 -2.84 5.34 -5.95
CA LEU A 87 -2.04 5.48 -4.73
C LEU A 87 -2.87 6.11 -3.60
N ILE A 88 -3.03 5.38 -2.49
CA ILE A 88 -3.66 5.87 -1.26
C ILE A 88 -2.56 6.35 -0.32
N ASN A 89 -2.42 7.67 -0.16
CA ASN A 89 -1.43 8.24 0.75
C ASN A 89 -1.98 8.37 2.18
N GLY A 90 -1.53 7.46 3.05
CA GLY A 90 -1.82 7.46 4.49
C GLY A 90 -0.64 7.92 5.37
N ILE A 91 0.37 8.60 4.80
CA ILE A 91 1.54 9.04 5.58
C ILE A 91 1.13 10.15 6.57
N GLY A 92 1.50 9.97 7.83
CA GLY A 92 1.47 11.00 8.86
C GLY A 92 2.85 11.38 9.41
N PRO A 93 2.99 12.55 10.06
CA PRO A 93 2.05 13.67 10.06
C PRO A 93 2.00 14.40 8.71
N TYR A 94 0.79 14.55 8.15
CA TYR A 94 0.59 14.96 6.75
C TYR A 94 1.18 16.34 6.43
N HIS A 95 1.14 17.28 7.37
CA HIS A 95 1.73 18.61 7.18
C HIS A 95 3.26 18.59 6.94
N ARG A 96 3.97 17.51 7.32
CA ARG A 96 5.42 17.37 7.10
C ARG A 96 5.77 16.45 5.93
N HIS A 97 4.92 15.47 5.64
CA HIS A 97 5.26 14.35 4.77
C HIS A 97 4.19 14.04 3.71
N GLY A 98 3.11 14.81 3.66
CA GLY A 98 2.01 14.64 2.71
C GLY A 98 2.35 15.08 1.29
N ALA A 99 3.51 15.73 1.08
CA ALA A 99 4.01 16.14 -0.21
C ALA A 99 5.55 15.95 -0.29
N PRO A 100 6.10 15.70 -1.48
CA PRO A 100 5.40 15.52 -2.75
C PRO A 100 4.72 14.14 -2.86
N VAL A 101 3.55 14.10 -3.51
CA VAL A 101 3.01 12.87 -4.10
C VAL A 101 3.12 13.08 -5.60
N VAL A 102 4.25 12.65 -6.18
CA VAL A 102 4.52 12.69 -7.63
C VAL A 102 4.08 11.40 -8.28
#